data_AF-K0SIF1-F1
#
_entry.id   AF-K0SIF1-F1
#
_cell.length_a   1.000
_cell.length_b   1.000
_cell.length_c   1.000
_cell.angle_alpha   90.00
_cell.angle_beta   90.00
_cell.angle_gamma   90.00
#
_symmetry.space_group_name_H-M   'P 1'
#
loop_
_entity.id
_entity.type
_entity.pdbx_description
1 polymer ?
#
loop_
_entity_poly.entity_id
_entity_poly.type
_entity_poly.pdbx_seq_one_letter_code
_entity_poly.pdbx_strand_id
1 'polypeptide(L)'
;MERTHGAIKRHRVSTIESALAMANVDIVSQLATFLNADDLCQVKATCKALGSSETPSSNGLSTVDESVKRIYESASGEEKALLPRRHGESWIELYHHLQMLRARLTFNQLVGIYVEYKGGNKSSVQGKKVDEAHGYSQAICGNHVMRAGKHWATFKSSSSFDCYRSVGVIRPLPGWAKRGHRWFNPGALDFLQDLQHGRTDRWEGDVHLFQFNMRFKFCFWSDWEGDGGTDRKGCQGFNEDWLTLGMLLDLGDGTLSLYQDGRRLGTLKDGLAGEYCWLAGFYSSARRRQRAKASGSVDRQRASEGAALARGQTHRPSAASLQSPARAVPKPTLNEIAPPYPEPDDDEPLSRCLALQSATAASRITPFELGTLSERLGTPGHPIKGDP
;
A
#
# COMPACT_ATOMS: atom_id res chain seq x y z
N MET A 1 -11.06 29.63 -65.27
CA MET A 1 -10.60 30.22 -63.99
C MET A 1 -11.41 29.80 -62.76
N GLU A 2 -12.49 29.00 -62.87
CA GLU A 2 -13.33 28.63 -61.70
C GLU A 2 -12.77 27.52 -60.79
N ARG A 3 -11.84 26.67 -61.28
CA ARG A 3 -11.29 25.56 -60.47
C ARG A 3 -10.42 26.00 -59.29
N THR A 4 -9.82 27.19 -59.34
CA THR A 4 -8.93 27.71 -58.27
C THR A 4 -9.71 28.36 -57.12
N HIS A 5 -10.87 28.95 -57.40
CA HIS A 5 -11.68 29.63 -56.37
C HIS A 5 -12.33 28.64 -55.37
N GLY A 6 -12.74 27.47 -55.86
CA GLY A 6 -13.27 26.38 -55.01
C GLY A 6 -12.19 25.69 -54.15
N ALA A 7 -10.93 25.70 -54.57
CA ALA A 7 -9.82 25.20 -53.76
C ALA A 7 -9.47 26.18 -52.62
N ILE A 8 -9.45 27.49 -52.91
CA ILE A 8 -9.17 28.54 -51.92
C ILE A 8 -10.26 28.64 -50.85
N LYS A 9 -11.55 28.51 -51.22
CA LYS A 9 -12.66 28.46 -50.24
C LYS A 9 -12.57 27.23 -49.34
N ARG A 10 -12.33 26.04 -49.91
CA ARG A 10 -12.16 24.80 -49.12
C ARG A 10 -10.98 24.89 -48.16
N HIS A 11 -9.88 25.50 -48.58
CA HIS A 11 -8.72 25.73 -47.72
C HIS A 11 -9.05 26.67 -46.55
N ARG A 12 -9.69 27.82 -46.79
CA ARG A 12 -10.07 28.76 -45.71
C ARG A 12 -11.05 28.16 -44.70
N VAL A 13 -12.04 27.39 -45.16
CA VAL A 13 -12.99 26.69 -44.26
C VAL A 13 -12.24 25.69 -43.37
N SER A 14 -11.37 24.87 -43.97
CA SER A 14 -10.53 23.92 -43.22
C SER A 14 -9.61 24.60 -42.20
N THR A 15 -9.04 25.76 -42.53
CA THR A 15 -8.21 26.55 -41.59
C THR A 15 -9.02 27.07 -40.41
N ILE A 16 -10.24 27.56 -40.64
CA ILE A 16 -11.13 28.08 -39.58
C ILE A 16 -11.61 26.94 -38.67
N GLU A 17 -12.00 25.81 -39.24
CA GLU A 17 -12.38 24.61 -38.48
C GLU A 17 -11.23 24.10 -37.62
N SER A 18 -10.01 24.08 -38.17
CA SER A 18 -8.81 23.70 -37.41
C SER A 18 -8.52 24.69 -36.28
N ALA A 19 -8.61 25.99 -36.52
CA ALA A 19 -8.39 27.01 -35.49
C ALA A 19 -9.44 26.94 -34.36
N LEU A 20 -10.71 26.68 -34.70
CA LEU A 20 -11.79 26.51 -33.72
C LEU A 20 -11.59 25.23 -32.90
N ALA A 21 -11.18 24.13 -33.53
CA ALA A 21 -10.86 22.88 -32.84
C ALA A 21 -9.67 23.07 -31.87
N MET A 22 -8.63 23.78 -32.31
CA MET A 22 -7.47 24.11 -31.45
C MET A 22 -7.87 24.96 -30.24
N ALA A 23 -8.68 26.00 -30.45
CA ALA A 23 -9.18 26.85 -29.37
C ALA A 23 -10.03 26.04 -28.37
N ASN A 24 -10.84 25.10 -28.84
CA ASN A 24 -11.61 24.21 -27.97
C ASN A 24 -10.70 23.29 -27.16
N VAL A 25 -9.68 22.69 -27.78
CA VAL A 25 -8.71 21.83 -27.08
C VAL A 25 -7.94 22.61 -26.01
N ASP A 26 -7.57 23.87 -26.26
CA ASP A 26 -6.85 24.69 -25.27
C ASP A 26 -7.73 25.03 -24.06
N ILE A 27 -9.00 25.42 -24.29
CA ILE A 27 -9.96 25.66 -23.21
C ILE A 27 -10.20 24.38 -22.41
N VAL A 28 -10.42 23.25 -23.09
CA VAL A 28 -10.65 21.95 -22.44
C VAL A 28 -9.40 21.49 -21.69
N SER A 29 -8.19 21.79 -22.19
CA SER A 29 -6.94 21.51 -21.48
C SER A 29 -6.86 22.27 -20.16
N GLN A 30 -7.23 23.56 -20.15
CA GLN A 30 -7.30 24.34 -18.92
C GLN A 30 -8.35 23.77 -17.96
N LEU A 31 -9.55 23.44 -18.44
CA LEU A 31 -10.59 22.83 -17.61
C LEU A 31 -10.17 21.47 -17.06
N ALA A 32 -9.48 20.65 -17.85
CA ALA A 32 -9.02 19.33 -17.45
C ALA A 32 -8.06 19.36 -16.26
N THR A 33 -7.32 20.47 -16.05
CA THR A 33 -6.47 20.63 -14.86
C THR A 33 -7.25 20.68 -13.54
N PHE A 34 -8.55 20.97 -13.59
CA PHE A 34 -9.44 21.01 -12.42
C PHE A 34 -10.26 19.71 -12.25
N LEU A 35 -10.19 18.79 -13.21
CA LEU A 35 -10.99 17.58 -13.25
C LEU A 35 -10.13 16.36 -12.94
N ASN A 36 -10.65 15.46 -12.12
CA ASN A 36 -10.01 14.16 -11.93
C ASN A 36 -10.32 13.23 -13.13
N ALA A 37 -9.69 12.06 -13.14
CA ALA A 37 -9.86 11.11 -14.24
C ALA A 37 -11.30 10.58 -14.39
N ASP A 38 -12.01 10.39 -13.29
CA ASP A 38 -13.41 9.94 -13.31
C ASP A 38 -14.31 11.04 -13.91
N ASP A 39 -14.10 12.30 -13.51
CA ASP A 39 -14.82 13.45 -14.03
C ASP A 39 -14.58 13.61 -15.54
N LEU A 40 -13.34 13.42 -16.00
CA LEU A 40 -13.01 13.46 -17.42
C LEU A 40 -13.66 12.31 -18.20
N CYS A 41 -13.73 11.11 -17.61
CA CYS A 41 -14.48 10.00 -18.19
C CYS A 41 -15.97 10.36 -18.31
N GLN A 42 -16.55 11.00 -17.29
CA GLN A 42 -17.95 11.46 -17.32
C GLN A 42 -18.18 12.54 -18.37
N VAL A 43 -17.29 13.54 -18.48
CA VAL A 43 -17.35 14.58 -19.52
C VAL A 43 -17.29 13.94 -20.91
N LYS A 44 -16.37 13.00 -21.12
CA LYS A 44 -16.24 12.25 -22.38
C LYS A 44 -17.51 11.46 -22.71
N ALA A 45 -18.14 10.83 -21.71
CA ALA A 45 -19.34 10.02 -21.91
C ALA A 45 -20.62 10.86 -22.13
N THR A 46 -20.74 12.00 -21.44
CA THR A 46 -21.98 12.80 -21.42
C THR A 46 -21.99 13.92 -22.45
N CYS A 47 -20.83 14.44 -22.87
CA CYS A 47 -20.72 15.52 -23.83
C CYS A 47 -20.23 15.01 -25.19
N LYS A 48 -21.15 14.74 -26.12
CA LYS A 48 -20.83 14.23 -27.46
C LYS A 48 -19.80 15.08 -28.21
N ALA A 49 -19.88 16.42 -28.11
CA ALA A 49 -18.95 17.32 -28.79
C ALA A 49 -17.49 17.17 -28.29
N LEU A 50 -17.32 16.83 -27.01
CA LEU A 50 -16.00 16.67 -26.39
C LEU A 50 -15.49 15.23 -26.44
N GLY A 51 -16.41 14.26 -26.41
CA GLY A 51 -16.12 12.84 -26.39
C GLY A 51 -16.05 12.17 -27.77
N SER A 52 -16.63 12.77 -28.80
CA SER A 52 -16.58 12.23 -30.17
C SER A 52 -15.28 12.61 -30.87
N SER A 53 -14.78 11.69 -31.70
CA SER A 53 -13.60 11.88 -32.56
C SER A 53 -13.96 12.48 -33.93
N GLU A 54 -15.11 13.15 -34.04
CA GLU A 54 -15.74 13.56 -35.31
C GLU A 54 -14.96 14.60 -36.14
N THR A 55 -13.80 15.09 -35.69
CA THR A 55 -12.97 16.04 -36.45
C THR A 55 -11.89 15.31 -37.27
N PRO A 56 -11.88 15.42 -38.61
CA PRO A 56 -10.92 14.73 -39.49
C PRO A 56 -9.47 15.28 -39.41
N SER A 57 -9.21 16.23 -38.50
CA SER A 57 -7.90 16.89 -38.31
C SER A 57 -7.19 16.51 -37.01
N SER A 58 -7.85 15.83 -36.06
CA SER A 58 -7.19 15.23 -34.90
C SER A 58 -6.87 13.76 -35.22
N ASN A 59 -5.87 13.17 -34.57
CA ASN A 59 -5.38 11.80 -34.81
C ASN A 59 -6.40 10.69 -34.45
N GLY A 60 -7.70 10.86 -34.71
CA GLY A 60 -8.76 9.97 -34.25
C GLY A 60 -9.02 10.07 -32.74
N LEU A 61 -8.61 11.19 -32.11
CA LEU A 61 -8.77 11.43 -30.68
C LEU A 61 -9.92 12.39 -30.42
N SER A 62 -10.66 12.13 -29.33
CA SER A 62 -11.66 13.07 -28.84
C SER A 62 -10.99 14.36 -28.34
N THR A 63 -11.76 15.44 -28.23
CA THR A 63 -11.26 16.71 -27.67
C THR A 63 -10.69 16.50 -26.28
N VAL A 64 -11.37 15.73 -25.42
CA VAL A 64 -10.87 15.39 -24.08
C VAL A 64 -9.53 14.65 -24.13
N ASP A 65 -9.43 13.62 -24.98
CA ASP A 65 -8.21 12.81 -25.09
C ASP A 65 -7.03 13.64 -25.61
N GLU A 66 -7.25 14.52 -26.60
CA GLU A 66 -6.21 15.40 -27.12
C GLU A 66 -5.78 16.44 -26.07
N SER A 67 -6.72 16.97 -25.27
CA SER A 67 -6.41 17.89 -24.16
C SER A 67 -5.54 17.23 -23.09
N VAL A 68 -5.92 16.05 -22.58
CA VAL A 68 -5.12 15.37 -21.55
C VAL A 68 -3.77 14.89 -22.08
N LYS A 69 -3.70 14.51 -23.35
CA LYS A 69 -2.45 14.21 -24.06
C LYS A 69 -1.52 15.42 -24.07
N ARG A 70 -1.99 16.62 -24.43
CA ARG A 70 -1.17 17.84 -24.39
C ARG A 70 -0.64 18.14 -23.00
N ILE A 71 -1.46 17.94 -21.96
CA ILE A 71 -1.02 18.13 -20.58
C ILE A 71 0.13 17.17 -20.26
N TYR A 72 0.01 15.89 -20.63
CA TYR A 72 1.10 14.93 -20.46
C TYR A 72 2.34 15.26 -21.31
N GLU A 73 2.17 15.69 -22.56
CA GLU A 73 3.27 16.12 -23.43
C GLU A 73 3.98 17.36 -22.89
N SER A 74 3.30 18.21 -22.11
CA SER A 74 3.90 19.35 -21.41
C SER A 74 4.64 18.97 -20.11
N ALA A 75 4.50 17.74 -19.62
CA ALA A 75 5.19 17.25 -18.42
C ALA A 75 6.71 17.23 -18.60
N SER A 76 7.44 17.24 -17.49
CA SER A 76 8.91 17.21 -17.52
C SER A 76 9.44 15.90 -18.10
N GLY A 77 10.67 15.90 -18.59
CA GLY A 77 11.33 14.66 -19.07
C GLY A 77 11.43 13.60 -17.97
N GLU A 78 11.66 14.02 -16.72
CA GLU A 78 11.70 13.14 -15.55
C GLU A 78 10.33 12.51 -15.27
N GLU A 79 9.25 13.30 -15.30
CA GLU A 79 7.89 12.79 -15.09
C GLU A 79 7.51 11.76 -16.17
N LYS A 80 7.86 12.03 -17.44
CA LYS A 80 7.63 11.10 -18.54
C LYS A 80 8.47 9.82 -18.41
N ALA A 81 9.70 9.92 -17.91
CA ALA A 81 10.56 8.76 -17.66
C ALA A 81 10.00 7.86 -16.55
N LEU A 82 9.32 8.42 -15.54
CA LEU A 82 8.62 7.66 -14.50
C LEU A 82 7.29 7.07 -14.97
N LEU A 83 6.69 7.64 -16.01
CA LEU A 83 5.37 7.26 -16.54
C LEU A 83 5.43 6.97 -18.04
N PRO A 84 6.21 5.97 -18.50
CA PRO A 84 6.18 5.58 -19.90
C PRO A 84 4.76 5.11 -20.26
N ARG A 85 4.26 5.58 -21.40
CA ARG A 85 2.96 5.19 -21.91
C ARG A 85 3.00 3.73 -22.36
N ARG A 86 2.05 2.92 -21.89
CA ARG A 86 1.94 1.50 -22.29
C ARG A 86 1.03 1.33 -23.50
N HIS A 87 1.18 0.20 -24.18
CA HIS A 87 0.23 -0.19 -25.23
C HIS A 87 -1.17 -0.40 -24.63
N GLY A 88 -2.21 0.10 -25.30
CA GLY A 88 -3.60 -0.01 -24.85
C GLY A 88 -4.00 0.97 -23.74
N GLU A 89 -3.07 1.74 -23.18
CA GLU A 89 -3.38 2.74 -22.15
C GLU A 89 -4.02 3.99 -22.78
N SER A 90 -5.15 4.40 -22.19
CA SER A 90 -5.85 5.62 -22.58
C SER A 90 -5.12 6.87 -22.08
N TRP A 91 -5.35 7.99 -22.76
CA TRP A 91 -4.75 9.26 -22.32
C TRP A 91 -5.28 9.74 -20.97
N ILE A 92 -6.53 9.39 -20.63
CA ILE A 92 -7.13 9.75 -19.33
C ILE A 92 -6.46 8.93 -18.21
N GLU A 93 -6.19 7.64 -18.41
CA GLU A 93 -5.45 6.82 -17.44
C GLU A 93 -4.01 7.33 -17.25
N LEU A 94 -3.31 7.66 -18.33
CA LEU A 94 -1.96 8.21 -18.23
C LEU A 94 -1.95 9.57 -17.51
N TYR A 95 -2.95 10.41 -17.77
CA TYR A 95 -3.15 11.67 -17.05
C TYR A 95 -3.49 11.45 -15.58
N HIS A 96 -4.27 10.43 -15.23
CA HIS A 96 -4.50 10.03 -13.85
C HIS A 96 -3.18 9.72 -13.13
N HIS A 97 -2.32 8.91 -13.76
CA HIS A 97 -1.03 8.57 -13.18
C HIS A 97 -0.10 9.78 -13.03
N LEU A 98 -0.13 10.73 -13.98
CA LEU A 98 0.61 11.99 -13.85
C LEU A 98 0.11 12.83 -12.67
N GLN A 99 -1.21 12.93 -12.48
CA GLN A 99 -1.77 13.61 -11.32
C GLN A 99 -1.33 12.94 -10.02
N MET A 100 -1.36 11.60 -9.95
CA MET A 100 -0.91 10.86 -8.77
C MET A 100 0.59 11.00 -8.52
N LEU A 101 1.41 11.06 -9.56
CA LEU A 101 2.85 11.32 -9.44
C LEU A 101 3.13 12.70 -8.82
N ARG A 102 2.34 13.71 -9.19
CA ARG A 102 2.44 15.09 -8.66
C ARG A 102 1.79 15.26 -7.28
N ALA A 103 0.87 14.37 -6.92
CA ALA A 103 0.16 14.41 -5.67
C ALA A 103 1.05 14.01 -4.49
N ARG A 104 0.63 14.38 -3.28
CA ARG A 104 1.28 13.90 -2.05
C ARG A 104 0.97 12.43 -1.87
N LEU A 105 2.01 11.65 -1.56
CA LEU A 105 1.87 10.22 -1.26
C LEU A 105 0.87 10.01 -0.10
N THR A 106 -0.15 9.20 -0.34
CA THR A 106 -1.20 8.88 0.62
C THR A 106 -1.51 7.40 0.60
N PHE A 107 -1.87 6.85 1.76
CA PHE A 107 -2.45 5.52 1.89
C PHE A 107 -3.94 5.65 1.58
N ASN A 108 -4.34 5.39 0.33
CA ASN A 108 -5.75 5.50 -0.06
C ASN A 108 -6.52 4.19 0.11
N GLN A 109 -5.83 3.10 0.45
CA GLN A 109 -6.43 1.80 0.71
C GLN A 109 -5.99 1.28 2.08
N LEU A 110 -6.96 1.00 2.95
CA LEU A 110 -6.76 0.27 4.18
C LEU A 110 -7.43 -1.10 4.03
N VAL A 111 -6.67 -2.17 4.22
CA VAL A 111 -7.15 -3.55 4.09
C VAL A 111 -6.98 -4.25 5.44
N GLY A 112 -8.09 -4.64 6.06
CA GLY A 112 -8.14 -5.12 7.45
C GLY A 112 -8.57 -4.05 8.46
N ILE A 113 -9.04 -4.48 9.64
CA ILE A 113 -9.58 -3.60 10.68
C ILE A 113 -8.56 -3.14 11.72
N TYR A 114 -7.31 -3.58 11.61
CA TYR A 114 -6.23 -3.28 12.57
C TYR A 114 -5.37 -2.08 12.15
N VAL A 115 -5.81 -1.31 11.17
CA VAL A 115 -5.17 -0.07 10.73
C VAL A 115 -6.21 1.02 10.54
N GLU A 116 -5.85 2.25 10.88
CA GLU A 116 -6.72 3.43 10.68
C GLU A 116 -5.90 4.67 10.35
N TYR A 117 -6.57 5.69 9.82
CA TYR A 117 -5.94 7.00 9.59
C TYR A 117 -5.77 7.75 10.90
N LYS A 118 -4.55 8.21 11.15
CA LYS A 118 -4.25 9.04 12.32
C LYS A 118 -4.88 10.42 12.12
N GLY A 119 -5.88 10.74 12.94
CA GLY A 119 -6.61 12.01 12.85
C GLY A 119 -7.29 12.25 11.51
N GLY A 120 -7.69 11.19 10.79
CA GLY A 120 -8.30 11.28 9.47
C GLY A 120 -7.36 11.65 8.32
N ASN A 121 -6.06 11.82 8.58
CA ASN A 121 -5.08 12.17 7.55
C ASN A 121 -4.62 10.93 6.77
N LYS A 122 -4.89 10.87 5.46
CA LYS A 122 -4.49 9.75 4.59
C LYS A 122 -2.97 9.58 4.41
N SER A 123 -2.16 10.58 4.76
CA SER A 123 -0.69 10.46 4.75
C SER A 123 -0.15 9.88 6.07
N SER A 124 -1.00 9.58 7.05
CA SER A 124 -0.58 9.07 8.35
C SER A 124 -1.51 7.97 8.84
N VAL A 125 -0.95 6.80 9.10
CA VAL A 125 -1.69 5.62 9.55
C VAL A 125 -1.16 5.14 10.89
N GLN A 126 -2.01 4.49 11.66
CA GLN A 126 -1.66 3.89 12.93
C GLN A 126 -2.34 2.53 13.11
N GLY A 127 -1.74 1.68 13.94
CA GLY A 127 -2.35 0.42 14.33
C GLY A 127 -3.59 0.68 15.18
N LYS A 128 -4.69 0.00 14.85
CA LYS A 128 -5.94 0.03 15.60
C LYS A 128 -6.00 -1.17 16.55
N LYS A 129 -6.17 -0.89 17.84
CA LYS A 129 -6.45 -1.94 18.83
C LYS A 129 -7.92 -2.30 18.73
N VAL A 130 -8.19 -3.59 18.54
CA VAL A 130 -9.53 -4.15 18.53
C VAL A 130 -9.59 -5.17 19.64
N ASP A 131 -10.62 -5.10 20.47
CA ASP A 131 -10.77 -6.01 21.61
C ASP A 131 -10.90 -7.47 21.12
N GLU A 132 -10.28 -8.38 21.88
CA GLU A 132 -10.41 -9.84 21.72
C GLU A 132 -9.92 -10.41 20.38
N ALA A 133 -9.09 -9.67 19.64
CA ALA A 133 -8.65 -10.07 18.33
C ALA A 133 -7.19 -9.71 18.05
N HIS A 134 -6.52 -10.58 17.32
CA HIS A 134 -5.20 -10.33 16.77
C HIS A 134 -5.23 -10.50 15.25
N GLY A 135 -4.33 -9.82 14.56
CA GLY A 135 -4.21 -9.97 13.12
C GLY A 135 -3.46 -8.83 12.45
N TYR A 136 -3.26 -9.02 11.15
CA TYR A 136 -2.54 -8.09 10.29
C TYR A 136 -3.51 -7.18 9.54
N SER A 137 -3.05 -5.98 9.22
CA SER A 137 -3.71 -5.08 8.26
C SER A 137 -2.67 -4.28 7.51
N GLN A 138 -3.03 -3.86 6.30
CA GLN A 138 -2.12 -3.13 5.41
C GLN A 138 -2.72 -1.78 5.04
N ALA A 139 -1.88 -0.76 5.04
CA ALA A 139 -2.14 0.53 4.41
C ALA A 139 -1.35 0.58 3.10
N ILE A 140 -2.02 0.79 1.97
CA ILE A 140 -1.42 0.73 0.64
C ILE A 140 -1.63 2.08 -0.08
N CYS A 141 -0.57 2.58 -0.70
CA CYS A 141 -0.60 3.73 -1.60
C CYS A 141 -1.13 3.32 -2.98
N GLY A 142 -2.32 2.73 -3.03
CA GLY A 142 -2.85 2.06 -4.21
C GLY A 142 -3.15 2.96 -5.42
N ASN A 143 -3.27 4.28 -5.24
CA ASN A 143 -3.37 5.23 -6.35
C ASN A 143 -1.99 5.66 -6.89
N HIS A 144 -0.92 5.46 -6.12
CA HIS A 144 0.44 5.83 -6.50
C HIS A 144 1.17 4.60 -7.04
N VAL A 145 0.71 4.14 -8.21
CA VAL A 145 1.32 3.00 -8.91
C VAL A 145 2.65 3.44 -9.51
N MET A 146 3.73 2.86 -9.00
CA MET A 146 5.09 3.00 -9.51
C MET A 146 5.28 2.02 -10.65
N ARG A 147 5.76 2.52 -11.80
CA ARG A 147 5.79 1.76 -13.05
C ARG A 147 7.10 1.80 -13.83
N ALA A 148 7.93 2.82 -13.63
CA ALA A 148 9.28 2.90 -14.20
C ALA A 148 10.17 3.87 -13.40
N GLY A 149 11.48 3.77 -13.60
CA GLY A 149 12.47 4.67 -13.00
C GLY A 149 12.57 4.55 -11.48
N LYS A 150 12.97 5.65 -10.82
CA LYS A 150 13.33 5.68 -9.40
C LYS A 150 12.25 6.35 -8.56
N HIS A 151 11.79 5.65 -7.53
CA HIS A 151 10.75 6.11 -6.61
C HIS A 151 11.24 6.11 -5.18
N TRP A 152 11.07 7.23 -4.49
CA TRP A 152 11.50 7.40 -3.11
C TRP A 152 10.30 7.55 -2.17
N ALA A 153 10.36 6.88 -1.02
CA ALA A 153 9.44 7.11 0.09
C ALA A 153 10.18 7.30 1.41
N THR A 154 9.69 8.23 2.22
CA THR A 154 10.16 8.44 3.60
C THR A 154 9.06 8.06 4.58
N PHE A 155 9.31 7.05 5.40
CA PHE A 155 8.44 6.63 6.48
C PHE A 155 8.89 7.29 7.78
N LYS A 156 7.94 7.92 8.49
CA LYS A 156 8.18 8.57 9.78
C LYS A 156 7.30 7.94 10.84
N SER A 157 7.88 7.55 11.96
CA SER A 157 7.16 7.04 13.13
C SER A 157 7.14 8.07 14.25
N SER A 158 6.01 8.19 14.95
CA SER A 158 5.89 9.08 16.12
C SER A 158 6.39 8.46 17.42
N SER A 159 6.78 7.19 17.40
CA SER A 159 7.33 6.44 18.54
C SER A 159 8.40 5.48 18.02
N SER A 160 9.20 4.90 18.92
CA SER A 160 10.00 3.75 18.56
C SER A 160 9.13 2.69 17.88
N PHE A 161 9.71 2.02 16.89
CA PHE A 161 9.01 0.99 16.13
C PHE A 161 8.73 -0.20 17.04
N ASP A 162 7.44 -0.47 17.32
CA ASP A 162 7.03 -1.68 18.02
C ASP A 162 7.14 -2.91 17.10
N CYS A 163 7.05 -4.12 17.67
CA CYS A 163 7.31 -5.41 17.01
C CYS A 163 6.41 -5.76 15.82
N TYR A 164 5.53 -4.85 15.42
CA TYR A 164 4.35 -5.15 14.63
C TYR A 164 4.16 -4.21 13.44
N ARG A 165 5.17 -3.39 13.12
CA ARG A 165 5.15 -2.50 11.96
C ARG A 165 6.15 -2.93 10.90
N SER A 166 5.70 -2.91 9.66
CA SER A 166 6.53 -3.15 8.48
C SER A 166 6.26 -2.11 7.41
N VAL A 167 7.22 -1.93 6.51
CA VAL A 167 7.09 -1.07 5.33
C VAL A 167 7.68 -1.77 4.11
N GLY A 168 7.20 -1.44 2.93
CA GLY A 168 7.76 -2.03 1.71
C GLY A 168 6.91 -1.76 0.48
N VAL A 169 6.90 -2.73 -0.44
CA VAL A 169 6.21 -2.63 -1.73
C VAL A 169 5.37 -3.87 -2.00
N ILE A 170 4.25 -3.68 -2.68
CA ILE A 170 3.30 -4.74 -3.05
C ILE A 170 2.77 -4.42 -4.43
N ARG A 171 2.36 -5.45 -5.17
CA ARG A 171 1.59 -5.25 -6.39
C ARG A 171 0.36 -4.35 -6.18
N PRO A 172 -0.09 -3.59 -7.19
CA PRO A 172 -1.34 -2.84 -7.10
C PRO A 172 -2.54 -3.75 -6.83
N LEU A 173 -3.29 -3.47 -5.77
CA LEU A 173 -4.45 -4.27 -5.33
C LEU A 173 -5.76 -3.46 -5.42
N PRO A 174 -6.26 -3.10 -6.62
CA PRO A 174 -7.45 -2.27 -6.75
C PRO A 174 -8.68 -2.95 -6.14
N GLY A 175 -9.45 -2.18 -5.36
CA GLY A 175 -10.71 -2.66 -4.77
C GLY A 175 -10.58 -3.53 -3.52
N TRP A 176 -9.37 -3.89 -3.09
CA TRP A 176 -9.17 -4.77 -1.93
C TRP A 176 -9.70 -4.20 -0.61
N ALA A 177 -9.61 -2.88 -0.42
CA ALA A 177 -10.20 -2.21 0.74
C ALA A 177 -11.73 -2.40 0.85
N LYS A 178 -12.42 -2.68 -0.27
CA LYS A 178 -13.89 -2.86 -0.31
C LYS A 178 -14.33 -4.29 -0.02
N ARG A 179 -13.40 -5.25 0.07
CA ARG A 179 -13.72 -6.68 0.30
C ARG A 179 -14.14 -6.99 1.74
N GLY A 180 -13.96 -6.06 2.67
CA GLY A 180 -14.43 -6.21 4.06
C GLY A 180 -13.65 -7.25 4.87
N HIS A 181 -12.43 -7.60 4.47
CA HIS A 181 -11.59 -8.51 5.24
C HIS A 181 -11.32 -7.95 6.64
N ARG A 182 -11.55 -8.77 7.67
CA ARG A 182 -11.23 -8.39 9.06
C ARG A 182 -9.72 -8.23 9.25
N TRP A 183 -8.94 -9.09 8.64
CA TRP A 183 -7.49 -9.05 8.69
C TRP A 183 -6.94 -9.29 7.28
N PHE A 184 -5.72 -8.86 7.04
CA PHE A 184 -5.05 -9.04 5.76
C PHE A 184 -3.55 -9.16 5.96
N ASN A 185 -3.04 -10.37 5.74
CA ASN A 185 -1.62 -10.64 5.61
C ASN A 185 -1.38 -11.12 4.17
N PRO A 186 -0.74 -10.31 3.30
CA PRO A 186 -0.50 -10.70 1.92
C PRO A 186 0.52 -11.84 1.77
N GLY A 187 1.15 -12.29 2.86
CA GLY A 187 1.96 -13.51 2.90
C GLY A 187 1.24 -14.75 3.46
N ALA A 188 -0.03 -14.65 3.85
CA ALA A 188 -0.78 -15.79 4.37
C ALA A 188 -1.46 -16.58 3.25
N LEU A 189 -1.51 -17.91 3.40
CA LEU A 189 -2.08 -18.83 2.42
C LEU A 189 -3.56 -18.52 2.10
N ASP A 190 -4.32 -18.05 3.09
CA ASP A 190 -5.74 -17.71 2.95
C ASP A 190 -6.03 -16.67 1.86
N PHE A 191 -5.06 -15.82 1.52
CA PHE A 191 -5.22 -14.78 0.49
C PHE A 191 -4.52 -15.13 -0.83
N LEU A 192 -3.74 -16.22 -0.87
CA LEU A 192 -2.87 -16.54 -2.00
C LEU A 192 -3.65 -16.67 -3.30
N GLN A 193 -4.73 -17.46 -3.27
CA GLN A 193 -5.58 -17.68 -4.43
C GLN A 193 -6.19 -16.35 -4.93
N ASP A 194 -6.71 -15.52 -4.04
CA ASP A 194 -7.28 -14.22 -4.39
C ASP A 194 -6.24 -13.24 -4.96
N LEU A 195 -5.02 -13.27 -4.45
CA LEU A 195 -3.89 -12.45 -4.91
C LEU A 195 -3.42 -12.90 -6.29
N GLN A 196 -3.35 -14.22 -6.53
CA GLN A 196 -3.03 -14.80 -7.84
C GLN A 196 -4.09 -14.43 -8.89
N HIS A 197 -5.37 -14.48 -8.55
CA HIS A 197 -6.44 -14.04 -9.46
C HIS A 197 -6.37 -12.54 -9.77
N GLY A 198 -5.71 -11.74 -8.94
CA GLY A 198 -5.47 -10.32 -9.18
C GLY A 198 -4.32 -10.03 -10.15
N ARG A 199 -3.59 -11.06 -10.61
CA ARG A 199 -2.42 -10.89 -11.47
C ARG A 199 -2.80 -10.26 -12.80
N THR A 200 -1.99 -9.31 -13.23
CA THR A 200 -2.12 -8.63 -14.53
C THR A 200 -0.87 -8.87 -15.36
N ASP A 201 -0.96 -8.59 -16.66
CA ASP A 201 0.17 -8.54 -17.58
C ASP A 201 1.24 -7.53 -17.17
N ARG A 202 0.88 -6.57 -16.30
CA ARG A 202 1.79 -5.53 -15.77
C ARG A 202 2.61 -5.99 -14.56
N TRP A 203 2.35 -7.18 -14.02
CA TRP A 203 3.11 -7.76 -12.91
C TRP A 203 4.23 -8.64 -13.49
N GLU A 204 5.42 -8.07 -13.59
CA GLU A 204 6.59 -8.73 -14.16
C GLU A 204 7.55 -9.20 -13.06
N GLY A 205 8.16 -10.37 -13.22
CA GLY A 205 9.10 -10.95 -12.24
C GLY A 205 8.44 -11.48 -10.96
N ASP A 206 9.27 -12.08 -10.11
CA ASP A 206 8.81 -13.02 -9.07
C ASP A 206 8.71 -12.37 -7.67
N VAL A 207 8.88 -11.06 -7.56
CA VAL A 207 8.70 -10.35 -6.29
C VAL A 207 7.35 -9.66 -6.32
N HIS A 208 6.32 -10.23 -5.71
CA HIS A 208 4.98 -9.63 -5.67
C HIS A 208 4.73 -8.83 -4.39
N LEU A 209 5.42 -9.20 -3.33
CA LEU A 209 5.41 -8.51 -2.06
C LEU A 209 6.84 -8.43 -1.54
N PHE A 210 7.20 -7.28 -0.97
CA PHE A 210 8.37 -7.13 -0.13
C PHE A 210 8.01 -6.30 1.10
N GLN A 211 8.44 -6.73 2.27
CA GLN A 211 8.27 -6.02 3.55
C GLN A 211 9.56 -6.07 4.37
N PHE A 212 9.95 -4.92 4.89
CA PHE A 212 10.98 -4.79 5.91
C PHE A 212 10.31 -4.66 7.28
N ASN A 213 10.58 -5.62 8.17
CA ASN A 213 10.11 -5.54 9.55
C ASN A 213 11.09 -4.70 10.37
N MET A 214 10.60 -3.58 10.91
CA MET A 214 11.48 -2.58 11.53
C MET A 214 12.04 -3.02 12.89
N ARG A 215 11.34 -3.89 13.62
CA ARG A 215 11.81 -4.36 14.94
C ARG A 215 12.79 -5.52 14.81
N PHE A 216 12.42 -6.51 14.02
CA PHE A 216 13.23 -7.73 13.89
C PHE A 216 14.32 -7.60 12.83
N LYS A 217 14.35 -6.49 12.09
CA LYS A 217 15.38 -6.13 11.11
C LYS A 217 15.55 -7.16 10.00
N PHE A 218 14.52 -7.96 9.74
CA PHE A 218 14.50 -8.93 8.64
C PHE A 218 13.58 -8.46 7.52
N CYS A 219 13.86 -9.01 6.35
CA CYS A 219 13.06 -8.85 5.16
C CYS A 219 12.15 -10.05 4.97
N PHE A 220 10.98 -9.80 4.40
CA PHE A 220 10.05 -10.81 3.94
C PHE A 220 9.69 -10.48 2.50
N TRP A 221 9.63 -11.48 1.64
CA TRP A 221 9.11 -11.32 0.29
C TRP A 221 8.29 -12.54 -0.11
N SER A 222 7.47 -12.39 -1.15
CA SER A 222 6.67 -13.49 -1.70
C SER A 222 6.44 -13.29 -3.19
N ASP A 223 6.51 -14.39 -3.93
CA ASP A 223 6.08 -14.55 -5.33
C ASP A 223 4.61 -14.94 -5.47
N TRP A 224 3.95 -15.24 -4.34
CA TRP A 224 2.62 -15.83 -4.29
C TRP A 224 2.47 -17.15 -5.06
N GLU A 225 3.54 -17.91 -5.31
CA GLU A 225 3.49 -19.19 -6.05
C GLU A 225 3.79 -20.43 -5.16
N GLY A 226 3.97 -20.25 -3.84
CA GLY A 226 4.15 -21.37 -2.91
C GLY A 226 4.47 -20.94 -1.47
N ASP A 227 5.22 -21.78 -0.74
CA ASP A 227 5.77 -21.46 0.58
C ASP A 227 6.78 -20.32 0.41
N GLY A 228 6.29 -19.08 0.55
CA GLY A 228 7.02 -17.85 0.24
C GLY A 228 8.45 -17.86 0.77
N GLY A 229 9.39 -17.51 -0.11
CA GLY A 229 10.80 -17.43 0.23
C GLY A 229 11.04 -16.43 1.36
N THR A 230 11.21 -16.95 2.58
CA THR A 230 11.70 -16.12 3.70
C THR A 230 13.20 -15.95 3.54
N ASP A 231 13.64 -14.95 2.76
CA ASP A 231 15.02 -14.51 2.84
C ASP A 231 15.22 -13.75 4.16
N ARG A 232 15.56 -14.51 5.22
CA ARG A 232 15.83 -13.99 6.57
C ARG A 232 17.18 -13.29 6.66
N LYS A 233 17.55 -12.53 5.63
CA LYS A 233 18.75 -11.71 5.67
C LYS A 233 18.46 -10.46 6.50
N GLY A 234 19.16 -10.34 7.62
CA GLY A 234 19.10 -9.15 8.45
C GLY A 234 19.74 -7.95 7.75
N CYS A 235 19.17 -6.75 7.93
CA CYS A 235 19.80 -5.51 7.48
C CYS A 235 20.90 -5.09 8.44
N GLN A 236 22.15 -5.34 8.07
CA GLN A 236 23.31 -4.88 8.84
C GLN A 236 23.32 -3.33 8.90
N GLY A 237 23.64 -2.79 10.07
CA GLY A 237 23.75 -1.33 10.27
C GLY A 237 22.43 -0.59 10.53
N PHE A 238 21.27 -1.26 10.49
CA PHE A 238 20.00 -0.62 10.84
C PHE A 238 19.89 -0.35 12.35
N ASN A 239 19.71 0.92 12.71
CA ASN A 239 19.49 1.35 14.10
C ASN A 239 18.00 1.60 14.36
N GLU A 240 17.44 0.89 15.35
CA GLU A 240 16.01 0.89 15.70
C GLU A 240 15.52 2.14 16.45
N ASP A 241 16.45 2.94 16.99
CA ASP A 241 16.13 4.18 17.71
C ASP A 241 15.71 5.32 16.77
N TRP A 242 15.94 5.15 15.47
CA TRP A 242 15.61 6.16 14.48
C TRP A 242 14.14 6.12 14.11
N LEU A 243 13.55 7.30 14.04
CA LEU A 243 12.13 7.47 13.73
C LEU A 243 11.85 7.69 12.25
N THR A 244 12.89 7.79 11.41
CA THR A 244 12.77 8.09 9.99
C THR A 244 13.54 7.07 9.16
N LEU A 245 12.86 6.51 8.17
CA LEU A 245 13.37 5.50 7.27
C LEU A 245 13.11 5.91 5.82
N GLY A 246 14.13 5.88 4.98
CA GLY A 246 14.02 6.10 3.54
C GLY A 246 14.04 4.78 2.78
N MET A 247 13.24 4.65 1.73
CA MET A 247 13.27 3.53 0.81
C MET A 247 13.31 4.04 -0.63
N LEU A 248 14.17 3.42 -1.44
CA LEU A 248 14.32 3.71 -2.86
C LEU A 248 14.00 2.46 -3.67
N LEU A 249 12.92 2.50 -4.44
CA LEU A 249 12.61 1.51 -5.46
C LEU A 249 13.18 2.00 -6.80
N ASP A 250 14.16 1.29 -7.33
CA ASP A 250 14.73 1.54 -8.66
C ASP A 250 14.24 0.44 -9.61
N LEU A 251 13.25 0.75 -10.44
CA LEU A 251 12.71 -0.20 -11.42
C LEU A 251 13.58 -0.33 -12.67
N GLY A 252 14.56 0.56 -12.88
CA GLY A 252 15.55 0.42 -13.95
C GLY A 252 16.57 -0.67 -13.61
N ASP A 253 17.06 -0.65 -12.37
CA ASP A 253 18.01 -1.66 -11.86
C ASP A 253 17.31 -2.88 -11.23
N GLY A 254 15.99 -2.78 -11.01
CA GLY A 254 15.17 -3.80 -10.35
C GLY A 254 15.50 -4.00 -8.87
N THR A 255 15.84 -2.93 -8.15
CA THR A 255 16.29 -2.99 -6.76
C THR A 255 15.43 -2.18 -5.81
N LEU A 256 15.39 -2.63 -4.55
CA LEU A 256 14.82 -1.89 -3.43
C LEU A 256 15.91 -1.67 -2.39
N SER A 257 16.24 -0.41 -2.09
CA SER A 257 17.32 -0.04 -1.18
C SER A 257 16.80 0.68 0.07
N LEU A 258 17.49 0.48 1.19
CA LEU A 258 17.19 1.10 2.48
C LEU A 258 18.13 2.26 2.78
N TYR A 259 17.58 3.34 3.31
CA TYR A 259 18.32 4.53 3.72
C TYR A 259 17.96 4.96 5.13
N GLN A 260 18.96 5.40 5.86
CA GLN A 260 18.82 5.90 7.23
C GLN A 260 19.72 7.12 7.38
N ASP A 261 19.16 8.22 7.87
CA ASP A 261 19.88 9.50 8.04
C ASP A 261 20.60 9.98 6.76
N GLY A 262 19.92 9.86 5.61
CA GLY A 262 20.47 10.20 4.30
C GLY A 262 21.54 9.23 3.77
N ARG A 263 21.97 8.23 4.55
CA ARG A 263 22.95 7.22 4.16
C ARG A 263 22.28 5.96 3.65
N ARG A 264 22.79 5.41 2.55
CA ARG A 264 22.36 4.11 2.02
C ARG A 264 22.90 2.99 2.90
N LEU A 265 22.01 2.17 3.46
CA LEU A 265 22.39 0.98 4.24
C LEU A 265 22.65 -0.24 3.37
N GLY A 266 21.96 -0.34 2.24
CA GLY A 266 22.17 -1.43 1.27
C GLY A 266 20.96 -1.71 0.41
N THR A 267 21.13 -2.66 -0.53
CA THR A 267 20.03 -3.26 -1.30
C THR A 267 19.34 -4.31 -0.42
N LEU A 268 18.04 -4.17 -0.24
CA LEU A 268 17.19 -5.12 0.49
C LEU A 268 16.74 -6.28 -0.38
N LYS A 269 16.38 -5.99 -1.63
CA LYS A 269 15.93 -6.98 -2.60
C LYS A 269 16.23 -6.50 -4.01
N ASP A 270 16.50 -7.47 -4.88
CA ASP A 270 16.69 -7.35 -6.33
C ASP A 270 15.56 -8.06 -7.09
N GLY A 271 15.57 -8.02 -8.42
CA GLY A 271 14.56 -8.70 -9.25
C GLY A 271 13.15 -8.11 -9.12
N LEU A 272 13.01 -6.86 -8.68
CA LEU A 272 11.73 -6.15 -8.73
C LEU A 272 11.49 -5.64 -10.15
N ALA A 273 10.36 -6.01 -10.75
CA ALA A 273 10.00 -5.59 -12.10
C ALA A 273 8.49 -5.32 -12.20
N GLY A 274 8.06 -4.56 -13.20
CA GLY A 274 6.65 -4.20 -13.38
C GLY A 274 6.11 -3.22 -12.33
N GLU A 275 4.82 -3.33 -12.01
CA GLU A 275 4.12 -2.37 -11.15
C GLU A 275 4.18 -2.69 -9.65
N TYR A 276 4.34 -1.64 -8.85
CA TYR A 276 4.29 -1.70 -7.39
C TYR A 276 3.61 -0.47 -6.78
N CYS A 277 3.12 -0.63 -5.55
CA CYS A 277 2.67 0.43 -4.67
C CYS A 277 3.45 0.34 -3.35
N TRP A 278 3.67 1.48 -2.71
CA TRP A 278 4.16 1.50 -1.32
C TRP A 278 3.12 0.93 -0.37
N LEU A 279 3.59 0.27 0.70
CA LEU A 279 2.74 -0.24 1.76
C LEU A 279 3.35 -0.02 3.15
N ALA A 280 2.47 0.02 4.15
CA ALA A 280 2.81 -0.10 5.56
C ALA A 280 1.92 -1.15 6.23
N GLY A 281 2.53 -2.11 6.91
CA GLY A 281 1.84 -3.19 7.60
C GLY A 281 1.77 -2.98 9.11
N PHE A 282 0.66 -3.41 9.70
CA PHE A 282 0.38 -3.30 11.13
C PHE A 282 -0.13 -4.63 11.65
N TYR A 283 0.36 -5.03 12.83
CA TYR A 283 -0.18 -6.14 13.60
C TYR A 283 -0.73 -5.66 14.94
N SER A 284 -1.91 -6.16 15.30
CA SER A 284 -2.53 -5.88 16.59
C SER A 284 -2.48 -7.15 17.44
N SER A 285 -2.02 -7.02 18.69
CA SER A 285 -2.07 -8.08 19.69
C SER A 285 -3.17 -7.77 20.71
N ALA A 286 -3.94 -8.78 21.14
CA ALA A 286 -4.92 -8.63 22.21
C ALA A 286 -4.25 -8.16 23.53
N ARG A 287 -5.01 -7.46 24.40
CA ARG A 287 -4.52 -7.13 25.75
C ARG A 287 -4.24 -8.42 26.51
N ARG A 288 -2.99 -8.65 26.95
CA ARG A 288 -2.77 -9.47 28.14
C ARG A 288 -3.56 -8.80 29.26
N ARG A 289 -4.64 -9.43 29.75
CA ARG A 289 -5.20 -9.10 31.05
C ARG A 289 -4.05 -9.32 32.03
N GLN A 290 -3.41 -8.25 32.51
CA GLN A 290 -2.60 -8.33 33.70
C GLN A 290 -3.56 -8.82 34.80
N ARG A 291 -3.50 -10.12 35.12
CA ARG A 291 -4.07 -10.61 36.37
C ARG A 291 -3.37 -9.81 37.44
N ALA A 292 -4.08 -8.86 38.05
CA ALA A 292 -3.64 -8.23 39.27
C ALA A 292 -3.36 -9.37 40.25
N LYS A 293 -2.08 -9.60 40.57
CA LYS A 293 -1.71 -10.37 41.75
C LYS A 293 -2.21 -9.55 42.92
N ALA A 294 -3.43 -9.83 43.38
CA ALA A 294 -3.90 -9.39 44.67
C ALA A 294 -3.09 -10.17 45.72
N SER A 295 -1.91 -9.66 46.06
CA SER A 295 -1.21 -10.02 47.29
C SER A 295 -1.96 -9.38 48.46
N GLY A 296 -3.03 -10.02 48.90
CA GLY A 296 -3.69 -9.70 50.16
C GLY A 296 -3.04 -10.50 51.29
N SER A 297 -2.24 -9.84 52.11
CA SER A 297 -1.68 -10.40 53.34
C SER A 297 -1.87 -9.40 54.48
N VAL A 298 -2.57 -9.87 55.51
CA VAL A 298 -2.49 -9.51 56.95
C VAL A 298 -3.49 -8.48 57.52
N ASP A 299 -4.51 -9.08 58.16
CA ASP A 299 -4.97 -8.91 59.55
C ASP A 299 -5.84 -7.76 60.09
N ARG A 300 -6.86 -8.26 60.82
CA ARG A 300 -7.53 -7.76 62.04
C ARG A 300 -8.49 -6.56 61.93
N GLN A 301 -9.78 -6.89 62.09
CA GLN A 301 -10.48 -6.51 63.32
C GLN A 301 -11.64 -7.47 63.63
N ARG A 302 -11.68 -7.90 64.90
CA ARG A 302 -12.70 -8.75 65.54
C ARG A 302 -13.45 -7.88 66.55
N ALA A 303 -14.72 -8.20 66.77
CA ALA A 303 -15.58 -7.89 67.93
C ALA A 303 -16.65 -6.79 67.78
N SER A 304 -17.89 -7.24 67.56
CA SER A 304 -19.05 -7.10 68.46
C SER A 304 -20.11 -8.14 68.00
N GLU A 305 -20.42 -9.18 68.78
CA GLU A 305 -21.52 -9.29 69.77
C GLU A 305 -22.89 -8.83 69.21
N GLY A 306 -24.00 -9.59 69.24
CA GLY A 306 -24.34 -10.90 69.77
C GLY A 306 -25.88 -11.12 69.72
N ALA A 307 -26.32 -12.40 69.68
CA ALA A 307 -27.65 -12.98 70.01
C ALA A 307 -28.90 -12.49 69.20
N ALA A 308 -29.95 -13.26 68.87
CA ALA A 308 -30.59 -14.46 69.43
C ALA A 308 -31.48 -15.12 68.32
N LEU A 309 -31.59 -16.46 68.21
CA LEU A 309 -32.77 -17.32 68.58
C LEU A 309 -34.14 -16.84 68.00
N ALA A 310 -35.09 -17.64 67.47
CA ALA A 310 -35.33 -19.08 67.34
C ALA A 310 -36.64 -19.32 66.51
N ARG A 311 -36.80 -20.53 65.93
CA ARG A 311 -38.07 -21.27 65.63
C ARG A 311 -39.07 -20.63 64.63
N GLY A 312 -39.86 -21.33 63.80
CA GLY A 312 -40.18 -22.75 63.60
C GLY A 312 -40.99 -22.90 62.29
N GLN A 313 -40.83 -24.04 61.61
CA GLN A 313 -41.87 -25.06 61.31
C GLN A 313 -42.96 -24.74 60.25
N THR A 314 -42.94 -25.59 59.20
CA THR A 314 -44.04 -26.33 58.55
C THR A 314 -45.16 -25.58 57.81
N HIS A 315 -45.27 -25.79 56.48
CA HIS A 315 -46.29 -26.68 55.87
C HIS A 315 -46.21 -26.73 54.33
N ARG A 316 -46.17 -27.95 53.77
CA ARG A 316 -46.72 -28.36 52.45
C ARG A 316 -48.20 -28.80 52.68
N PRO A 317 -49.11 -29.02 51.69
CA PRO A 317 -48.87 -29.69 50.38
C PRO A 317 -49.72 -29.16 49.17
N SER A 318 -49.42 -29.52 47.90
CA SER A 318 -50.16 -30.44 46.98
C SER A 318 -51.56 -29.96 46.52
N ALA A 319 -52.10 -30.06 45.30
CA ALA A 319 -51.76 -30.59 43.97
C ALA A 319 -52.88 -30.20 42.95
N ALA A 320 -52.76 -30.71 41.71
CA ALA A 320 -53.76 -30.84 40.61
C ALA A 320 -53.80 -29.67 39.60
N SER A 321 -53.32 -29.85 38.36
CA SER A 321 -53.82 -30.66 37.23
C SER A 321 -54.93 -29.95 36.44
N LEU A 322 -54.67 -29.64 35.15
CA LEU A 322 -55.53 -29.98 34.00
C LEU A 322 -54.93 -29.50 32.66
N GLN A 323 -55.28 -30.25 31.63
CA GLN A 323 -54.72 -30.34 30.27
C GLN A 323 -55.26 -29.30 29.25
N SER A 324 -54.34 -28.76 28.43
CA SER A 324 -54.37 -28.69 26.93
C SER A 324 -55.40 -27.81 26.18
N PRO A 325 -55.29 -27.59 24.85
CA PRO A 325 -54.12 -27.51 23.94
C PRO A 325 -54.14 -26.23 23.03
N ALA A 326 -53.09 -26.02 22.23
CA ALA A 326 -53.16 -25.83 20.76
C ALA A 326 -52.13 -24.84 20.15
N ARG A 327 -51.64 -25.28 18.99
CA ARG A 327 -51.25 -24.53 17.78
C ARG A 327 -49.77 -24.20 17.58
N ALA A 328 -49.22 -24.98 16.66
CA ALA A 328 -47.93 -24.81 16.02
C ALA A 328 -47.91 -23.64 15.02
N VAL A 329 -46.80 -22.90 14.99
CA VAL A 329 -46.23 -22.21 13.82
C VAL A 329 -44.70 -22.31 13.97
N PRO A 330 -43.94 -22.74 12.94
CA PRO A 330 -42.50 -22.95 13.08
C PRO A 330 -41.70 -21.64 12.90
N LYS A 331 -40.71 -21.43 13.78
CA LYS A 331 -39.57 -20.51 13.56
C LYS A 331 -38.36 -21.35 13.16
N PRO A 332 -37.52 -20.89 12.21
CA PRO A 332 -36.35 -21.65 11.78
C PRO A 332 -35.26 -21.60 12.84
N THR A 333 -34.76 -22.78 13.20
CA THR A 333 -33.57 -23.02 14.03
C THR A 333 -32.31 -22.63 13.25
N LEU A 334 -31.61 -21.60 13.74
CA LEU A 334 -30.16 -21.49 13.63
C LEU A 334 -29.58 -22.45 14.68
N ASN A 335 -28.84 -23.48 14.26
CA ASN A 335 -27.82 -24.16 15.04
C ASN A 335 -27.24 -25.29 14.18
N GLU A 336 -26.12 -25.02 13.51
CA GLU A 336 -25.12 -26.05 13.32
C GLU A 336 -23.79 -25.52 13.85
N ILE A 337 -23.37 -26.21 14.89
CA ILE A 337 -22.21 -25.97 15.73
C ILE A 337 -21.01 -26.50 14.94
N ALA A 338 -20.11 -25.61 14.53
CA ALA A 338 -18.74 -26.01 14.18
C ALA A 338 -17.96 -26.26 15.49
N PRO A 339 -17.09 -27.28 15.56
CA PRO A 339 -16.42 -27.66 16.79
C PRO A 339 -15.45 -26.57 17.28
N PRO A 340 -15.20 -26.49 18.60
CA PRO A 340 -14.21 -25.57 19.13
C PRO A 340 -12.83 -26.01 18.64
N TYR A 341 -12.07 -25.09 18.04
CA TYR A 341 -10.66 -25.28 17.80
C TYR A 341 -9.95 -25.55 19.13
N PRO A 342 -8.98 -26.48 19.19
CA PRO A 342 -8.11 -26.60 20.35
C PRO A 342 -7.36 -25.29 20.55
N GLU A 343 -7.33 -24.80 21.78
CA GLU A 343 -6.43 -23.71 22.17
C GLU A 343 -5.01 -24.09 21.77
N PRO A 344 -4.23 -23.18 21.15
CA PRO A 344 -2.83 -23.45 20.90
C PRO A 344 -2.10 -23.50 22.25
N ASP A 345 -1.55 -24.65 22.59
CA ASP A 345 -0.60 -24.80 23.68
C ASP A 345 0.55 -23.78 23.49
N ASP A 346 0.82 -23.03 24.55
CA ASP A 346 1.68 -21.84 24.61
C ASP A 346 3.20 -22.10 24.37
N ASP A 347 3.61 -23.24 23.79
CA ASP A 347 5.02 -23.63 23.69
C ASP A 347 5.54 -24.08 22.30
N GLU A 348 4.81 -23.90 21.19
CA GLU A 348 5.36 -24.15 19.85
C GLU A 348 4.90 -23.12 18.81
N PRO A 349 5.61 -21.98 18.68
CA PRO A 349 6.45 -21.81 17.48
C PRO A 349 7.78 -21.07 17.75
N LEU A 350 8.21 -20.93 19.01
CA LEU A 350 9.42 -20.16 19.38
C LEU A 350 10.71 -21.00 19.44
N SER A 351 10.63 -22.32 19.61
CA SER A 351 11.81 -23.17 19.86
C SER A 351 12.62 -23.54 18.60
N ARG A 352 12.06 -23.41 17.39
CA ARG A 352 12.85 -23.56 16.15
C ARG A 352 13.69 -22.34 15.79
N CYS A 353 13.48 -21.19 16.46
CA CYS A 353 14.21 -19.95 16.18
C CYS A 353 15.55 -19.82 16.92
N LEU A 354 15.81 -20.61 17.97
CA LEU A 354 17.03 -20.48 18.79
C LEU A 354 18.05 -21.62 18.61
N ALA A 355 17.70 -22.74 17.96
CA ALA A 355 18.57 -23.93 17.92
C ALA A 355 19.57 -23.98 16.74
N LEU A 356 19.61 -23.01 15.83
CA LEU A 356 20.50 -23.04 14.64
C LEU A 356 21.73 -22.11 14.71
N GLN A 357 22.00 -21.48 15.86
CA GLN A 357 23.16 -20.58 16.04
C GLN A 357 24.41 -21.25 16.65
N SER A 358 24.44 -22.56 16.83
CA SER A 358 25.58 -23.22 17.49
C SER A 358 26.18 -24.35 16.64
N ALA A 359 26.80 -24.01 15.52
CA ALA A 359 27.88 -24.82 14.96
C ALA A 359 28.70 -24.05 13.90
N THR A 360 30.01 -23.99 14.13
CA THR A 360 31.11 -23.84 13.14
C THR A 360 31.23 -22.51 12.38
N ALA A 361 32.41 -21.94 12.13
CA ALA A 361 33.73 -21.93 12.76
C ALA A 361 34.50 -20.78 12.08
N ALA A 362 35.61 -20.41 12.68
CA ALA A 362 36.53 -19.36 12.28
C ALA A 362 36.99 -19.42 10.81
N SER A 363 37.13 -18.26 10.18
CA SER A 363 38.33 -17.99 9.37
C SER A 363 38.60 -16.48 9.28
N ARG A 364 39.85 -16.14 9.57
CA ARG A 364 40.47 -14.82 9.47
C ARG A 364 40.75 -14.53 8.00
N ILE A 365 40.38 -13.36 7.48
CA ILE A 365 41.08 -12.74 6.35
C ILE A 365 41.22 -11.23 6.62
N THR A 366 42.46 -10.77 6.53
CA THR A 366 42.97 -9.40 6.65
C THR A 366 42.48 -8.47 5.52
N PRO A 367 42.47 -7.14 5.72
CA PRO A 367 42.03 -6.19 4.70
C PRO A 367 43.04 -6.07 3.56
N PHE A 368 42.52 -6.02 2.33
CA PHE A 368 43.28 -5.72 1.12
C PHE A 368 43.08 -4.24 0.77
N GLU A 369 44.17 -3.48 0.71
CA GLU A 369 44.20 -2.15 0.09
C GLU A 369 44.47 -2.26 -1.41
N LEU A 370 43.72 -1.47 -2.19
CA LEU A 370 44.06 -0.91 -3.51
C LEU A 370 42.99 0.16 -3.74
N GLY A 371 43.28 1.40 -4.11
CA GLY A 371 44.32 1.87 -5.01
C GLY A 371 43.60 2.79 -6.00
N THR A 372 44.00 4.05 -5.99
CA THR A 372 43.48 5.20 -6.74
C THR A 372 43.45 5.02 -8.26
N LEU A 373 42.44 5.61 -8.94
CA LEU A 373 42.51 6.05 -10.34
C LEU A 373 41.34 6.99 -10.69
N SER A 374 41.67 8.22 -11.12
CA SER A 374 41.11 8.98 -12.26
C SER A 374 41.32 10.49 -12.04
N GLU A 375 42.22 11.12 -12.81
CA GLU A 375 41.94 11.89 -14.06
C GLU A 375 41.64 13.37 -13.73
N ARG A 376 42.54 14.32 -13.97
CA ARG A 376 42.88 14.94 -15.27
C ARG A 376 41.66 15.22 -16.16
N LEU A 377 41.10 16.43 -16.00
CA LEU A 377 40.45 17.16 -17.08
C LEU A 377 40.94 18.62 -17.03
N GLY A 378 41.60 19.03 -18.11
CA GLY A 378 41.92 20.42 -18.39
C GLY A 378 40.85 21.09 -19.23
N THR A 379 40.81 22.41 -19.19
CA THR A 379 40.16 23.28 -20.20
C THR A 379 40.70 24.72 -20.06
N PRO A 380 40.55 25.59 -21.08
CA PRO A 380 41.57 26.53 -21.58
C PRO A 380 41.32 27.97 -21.08
N GLY A 381 42.29 28.89 -21.08
CA GLY A 381 42.93 29.51 -22.24
C GLY A 381 42.62 31.01 -22.23
N HIS A 382 43.59 31.83 -21.79
CA HIS A 382 43.51 33.30 -21.77
C HIS A 382 44.24 33.88 -23.00
N PRO A 383 43.77 35.01 -23.59
CA PRO A 383 44.38 35.58 -24.78
C PRO A 383 45.54 36.52 -24.43
N ILE A 384 46.59 36.45 -25.25
CA ILE A 384 47.77 37.32 -25.23
C ILE A 384 47.51 38.52 -26.15
N LYS A 385 47.77 39.73 -25.62
CA LYS A 385 47.85 41.00 -26.34
C LYS A 385 49.13 41.06 -27.17
N GLY A 386 49.05 41.62 -28.37
CA GLY A 386 50.20 42.08 -29.13
C GLY A 386 49.77 42.86 -30.37
N ASP A 387 49.87 44.18 -30.28
CA ASP A 387 50.13 45.11 -31.39
C ASP A 387 51.61 45.52 -31.30
N PRO A 388 52.26 46.08 -32.35
CA PRO A 388 51.69 46.61 -33.59
C PRO A 388 52.13 45.91 -34.89
#